data_AF-A0A0G1Y0N8-F1
#
_entry.id   AF-A0A0G1Y0N8-F1
#
_cell.length_a   1.000
_cell.length_b   1.000
_cell.length_c   1.000
_cell.angle_alpha   90.00
_cell.angle_beta   90.00
_cell.angle_gamma   90.00
#
_symmetry.space_group_name_H-M   'P 1'
#
loop_
_entity.id
_entity.type
_entity.pdbx_description
1 polymer ?
#
loop_
_entity_poly.entity_id
_entity_poly.type
_entity_poly.pdbx_seq_one_letter_code
_entity_poly.pdbx_strand_id
1 'polypeptide(L)'
;MSHDLAGKHREHHGPLTPRSIQRIVENAAREAGITKRITPHVLRHTYATTLLRNGADIRSVQAMLGHSSIMTTQIYTHVTDKGLREVHKKFHRK
;
A
#
# COMPACT_ATOMS: atom_id res chain seq x y z
N MET A 1 33.31 25.78 32.07
CA MET A 1 33.89 24.63 31.34
C MET A 1 32.90 23.49 31.40
N SER A 2 32.73 22.76 30.29
CA SER A 2 32.12 21.43 30.18
C SER A 2 30.58 21.41 30.25
N HIS A 3 29.83 20.87 29.28
CA HIS A 3 30.16 20.16 28.06
C HIS A 3 28.95 20.27 27.12
N ASP A 4 29.13 20.91 25.97
CA ASP A 4 28.28 20.71 24.80
C ASP A 4 28.34 19.23 24.40
N LEU A 5 27.19 18.57 24.34
CA LEU A 5 27.02 17.31 23.62
C LEU A 5 25.81 17.46 22.70
N ALA A 6 26.04 18.24 21.64
CA ALA A 6 25.24 18.22 20.44
C ALA A 6 24.96 16.77 20.01
N GLY A 7 23.67 16.44 19.89
CA GLY A 7 23.20 15.15 19.39
C GLY A 7 23.82 14.87 18.04
N LYS A 8 24.77 13.92 17.98
CA LYS A 8 25.36 13.44 16.74
C LYS A 8 24.25 12.83 15.89
N HIS A 9 23.75 13.58 14.91
CA HIS A 9 23.09 13.02 13.73
C HIS A 9 24.12 12.11 13.05
N ARG A 10 24.00 10.81 13.32
CA ARG A 10 24.73 9.79 12.56
C ARG A 10 24.08 9.72 11.19
N GLU A 11 24.70 10.38 10.21
CA GLU A 11 24.44 10.19 8.79
C GLU A 11 24.61 8.69 8.47
N HIS A 12 23.50 7.99 8.24
CA HIS A 12 23.50 6.60 7.83
C HIS A 12 23.49 6.55 6.29
N HIS A 13 24.67 6.44 5.68
CA HIS A 13 24.84 6.30 4.22
C HIS A 13 24.56 4.86 3.70
N GLY A 14 23.82 4.05 4.47
CA GLY A 14 23.47 2.67 4.10
C GLY A 14 22.07 2.57 3.48
N PRO A 15 21.75 1.48 2.77
CA PRO A 15 20.40 1.24 2.26
C PRO A 15 19.35 1.32 3.37
N LEU A 16 18.17 1.84 3.05
CA LEU A 16 17.07 1.90 4.00
C LEU A 16 16.65 0.49 4.40
N THR A 17 16.56 0.26 5.71
CA THR A 17 16.02 -1.00 6.24
C THR A 17 14.50 -1.02 6.14
N PRO A 18 13.86 -2.20 6.07
CA PRO A 18 12.41 -2.31 6.13
C PRO A 18 11.79 -1.61 7.35
N ARG A 19 12.47 -1.66 8.50
CA ARG A 19 12.03 -1.00 9.73
C ARG A 19 12.11 0.53 9.61
N SER A 20 13.13 1.05 8.93
CA SER A 20 13.26 2.48 8.64
C SER A 20 12.10 2.96 7.77
N ILE A 21 11.76 2.20 6.72
CA ILE A 21 10.61 2.50 5.85
C ILE A 21 9.30 2.47 6.64
N GLN A 22 9.09 1.46 7.48
CA GLN A 22 7.89 1.39 8.32
C GLN A 22 7.75 2.63 9.22
N ARG A 23 8.84 3.05 9.87
CA ARG A 23 8.83 4.26 10.73
C ARG A 23 8.56 5.54 9.94
N ILE A 24 9.13 5.65 8.73
CA ILE A 24 8.87 6.80 7.84
C ILE A 24 7.37 6.87 7.50
N VAL A 25 6.77 5.74 7.12
CA VAL A 25 5.34 5.66 6.80
C VAL A 25 4.46 5.99 8.01
N GLU A 26 4.78 5.44 9.19
CA GLU A 26 4.04 5.71 10.43
C GLU A 26 4.12 7.19 10.84
N ASN A 27 5.29 7.82 10.70
CA ASN A 27 5.47 9.25 10.97
C ASN A 27 4.65 10.11 10.00
N ALA A 28 4.72 9.81 8.70
CA ALA A 28 3.96 10.55 7.68
C ALA A 28 2.44 10.44 7.91
N ALA A 29 1.95 9.27 8.32
CA ALA A 29 0.53 9.09 8.66
C ALA A 29 0.11 9.92 9.88
N ARG A 30 0.96 9.99 10.91
CA ARG A 30 0.72 10.84 12.09
C ARG A 30 0.70 12.31 11.73
N GLU A 31 1.64 12.77 10.91
CA GLU A 31 1.71 14.15 10.43
C GLU A 31 0.49 14.53 9.58
N ALA A 32 -0.05 13.58 8.80
CA ALA A 32 -1.30 13.73 8.06
C ALA A 32 -2.57 13.64 8.93
N GLY A 33 -2.45 13.50 10.26
CA GLY A 33 -3.60 13.39 11.16
C GLY A 33 -4.37 12.06 11.06
N ILE A 34 -3.77 11.03 10.46
CA ILE A 34 -4.43 9.72 10.30
C ILE A 34 -4.29 8.94 11.62
N THR A 35 -5.43 8.72 12.28
CA THR A 35 -5.49 8.00 13.56
C THR A 35 -5.37 6.49 13.42
N LYS A 36 -5.59 5.96 12.21
CA LYS A 36 -5.43 4.53 11.90
C LYS A 36 -3.97 4.16 11.78
N ARG A 37 -3.61 2.95 12.19
CA ARG A 37 -2.27 2.41 11.97
C ARG A 37 -2.01 2.21 10.48
N ILE A 38 -1.10 2.98 9.91
CA ILE A 38 -0.69 2.87 8.50
C ILE A 38 0.68 2.19 8.44
N THR A 39 0.78 1.17 7.60
CA THR A 39 2.03 0.44 7.31
C THR A 39 2.23 0.34 5.80
N PRO A 40 3.44 0.04 5.30
CA PRO A 40 3.67 -0.21 3.87
C PRO A 40 2.72 -1.25 3.28
N HIS A 41 2.33 -2.26 4.07
CA HIS A 41 1.39 -3.29 3.64
C HIS A 41 -0.05 -2.75 3.45
N VAL A 42 -0.48 -1.83 4.31
CA VAL A 42 -1.79 -1.15 4.20
C VAL A 42 -1.83 -0.25 2.95
N LEU A 43 -0.73 0.44 2.66
CA LEU A 43 -0.60 1.25 1.45
C LEU A 43 -0.68 0.38 0.18
N ARG A 44 0.05 -0.74 0.15
CA ARG A 44 -0.03 -1.71 -0.96
C ARG A 44 -1.44 -2.25 -1.16
N HIS A 45 -2.14 -2.59 -0.08
CA HIS A 45 -3.53 -3.04 -0.13
C HIS A 45 -4.46 -1.95 -0.70
N THR A 46 -4.29 -0.71 -0.26
CA THR A 46 -5.09 0.43 -0.72
C THR A 46 -4.87 0.70 -2.20
N TYR A 47 -3.62 0.64 -2.68
CA TYR A 47 -3.30 0.76 -4.10
C TYR A 47 -3.98 -0.32 -4.95
N ALA A 48 -3.81 -1.59 -4.56
CA ALA A 48 -4.37 -2.73 -5.28
C ALA A 48 -5.91 -2.68 -5.35
N THR A 49 -6.56 -2.43 -4.21
CA THR A 49 -8.03 -2.34 -4.14
C THR A 49 -8.59 -1.12 -4.87
N THR A 50 -7.89 0.01 -4.88
CA THR A 50 -8.30 1.20 -5.64
C THR A 50 -8.26 0.94 -7.14
N LEU A 51 -7.20 0.30 -7.64
CA LEU A 51 -7.10 -0.07 -9.04
C LEU A 51 -8.23 -1.00 -9.48
N LEU A 52 -8.49 -2.05 -8.69
CA LEU A 52 -9.58 -3.00 -8.97
C LEU A 52 -10.96 -2.33 -8.92
N ARG A 53 -11.19 -1.42 -7.96
CA ARG A 53 -12.44 -0.65 -7.88
C ARG A 53 -12.64 0.28 -9.08
N ASN A 54 -11.56 0.80 -9.63
CA ASN A 54 -11.59 1.65 -10.81
C ASN A 54 -11.63 0.84 -12.12
N GLY A 55 -11.81 -0.49 -12.05
CA GLY A 55 -11.99 -1.35 -13.21
C GLY A 55 -10.69 -1.86 -13.84
N ALA A 56 -9.55 -1.70 -13.18
CA ALA A 56 -8.32 -2.33 -13.65
C ALA A 56 -8.44 -3.85 -13.60
N ASP A 57 -7.99 -4.52 -14.64
CA ASP A 57 -7.96 -5.97 -14.69
C ASP A 57 -6.98 -6.55 -13.66
N ILE A 58 -7.34 -7.71 -13.08
CA ILE A 58 -6.56 -8.35 -12.02
C ILE A 58 -5.14 -8.73 -12.46
N ARG A 59 -4.93 -9.09 -13.73
CA ARG A 59 -3.59 -9.39 -14.26
C ARG A 59 -2.74 -8.13 -14.38
N SER A 60 -3.37 -7.01 -14.74
CA SER A 60 -2.71 -5.71 -14.76
C SER A 60 -2.27 -5.28 -13.35
N VAL A 61 -3.15 -5.47 -12.34
CA VAL A 61 -2.82 -5.20 -10.93
C VAL A 61 -1.71 -6.11 -10.42
N GLN A 62 -1.74 -7.41 -10.77
CA GLN A 62 -0.70 -8.36 -10.41
C GLN A 62 0.67 -7.95 -10.98
N ALA A 63 0.73 -7.56 -12.25
CA ALA A 63 1.96 -7.11 -12.91
C ALA A 63 2.53 -5.86 -12.24
N MET A 64 1.68 -4.86 -11.96
CA MET A 64 2.10 -3.61 -11.30
C MET A 64 2.62 -3.83 -9.87
N LEU A 65 2.17 -4.87 -9.18
CA LEU A 65 2.63 -5.21 -7.83
C LEU A 65 3.86 -6.15 -7.82
N GLY A 66 4.26 -6.69 -8.97
CA GLY A 66 5.35 -7.65 -9.08
C GLY A 66 5.07 -8.97 -8.34
N HIS A 67 3.80 -9.34 -8.16
CA HIS A 67 3.45 -10.57 -7.46
C HIS A 67 3.68 -11.80 -8.36
N SER A 68 4.60 -12.68 -7.96
CA SER A 68 4.87 -13.96 -8.64
C SER A 68 3.72 -14.96 -8.55
N SER A 69 2.79 -14.78 -7.60
CA SER A 69 1.60 -15.62 -7.42
C SER A 69 0.31 -14.81 -7.42
N ILE A 70 -0.71 -15.32 -8.10
CA ILE A 70 -2.06 -14.72 -8.16
C ILE A 70 -2.81 -14.83 -6.83
N MET A 71 -2.41 -15.75 -5.94
CA MET A 71 -3.07 -15.98 -4.64
C MET A 71 -2.98 -14.75 -3.72
N THR A 72 -1.89 -13.98 -3.79
CA THR A 72 -1.70 -12.73 -3.02
C THR A 72 -2.62 -11.61 -3.53
N THR A 73 -2.98 -11.64 -4.81
CA THR A 73 -3.87 -10.66 -5.45
C THR A 73 -5.35 -11.07 -5.35
N GLN A 74 -5.65 -12.37 -5.25
CA GLN A 74 -7.01 -12.90 -5.05
C GLN A 74 -7.65 -12.44 -3.74
N ILE A 75 -6.87 -12.12 -2.70
CA ILE A 75 -7.42 -11.51 -1.48
C ILE A 75 -8.17 -10.19 -1.79
N TYR A 76 -7.81 -9.50 -2.88
CA TYR A 76 -8.43 -8.24 -3.26
C TYR A 76 -9.70 -8.39 -4.12
N THR A 77 -9.98 -9.56 -4.68
CA THR A 77 -11.21 -9.78 -5.47
C THR A 77 -12.46 -9.84 -4.61
N HIS A 78 -12.34 -10.19 -3.33
CA HIS A 78 -13.45 -10.07 -2.37
C HIS A 78 -13.98 -8.64 -2.23
N VAL A 79 -13.16 -7.63 -2.57
CA VAL A 79 -13.55 -6.21 -2.55
C VAL A 79 -14.38 -5.82 -3.79
N THR A 80 -14.33 -6.62 -4.86
CA THR A 80 -14.94 -6.32 -6.18
C THR A 80 -16.32 -6.92 -6.42
N ASP A 81 -16.94 -7.61 -5.46
CA ASP A 81 -18.26 -8.25 -5.65
C ASP A 81 -19.36 -7.27 -6.12
N LYS A 82 -19.24 -5.98 -5.77
CA LYS A 82 -20.09 -4.90 -6.32
C LYS A 82 -19.77 -4.52 -7.77
N GLY A 83 -18.50 -4.51 -8.17
CA GLY A 83 -18.08 -4.18 -9.55
C GLY A 83 -18.39 -5.30 -10.53
N LEU A 84 -18.28 -6.57 -10.09
CA LEU A 84 -18.58 -7.73 -10.91
C LEU A 84 -20.07 -7.77 -11.31
N ARG A 85 -20.98 -7.38 -10.41
CA ARG A 85 -22.42 -7.24 -10.73
C ARG A 85 -22.68 -6.18 -11.78
N GLU A 86 -21.97 -5.05 -11.76
CA GLU A 86 -22.16 -3.97 -12.73
C GLU A 86 -21.56 -4.31 -14.10
N VAL A 87 -20.39 -4.96 -14.15
CA VAL A 87 -19.81 -5.50 -15.39
C VAL A 87 -20.71 -6.58 -15.97
N HIS A 88 -21.18 -7.53 -15.15
CA HIS A 88 -22.13 -8.56 -15.59
C HIS A 88 -23.43 -7.94 -16.11
N LYS A 89 -24.02 -6.95 -15.41
CA LYS A 89 -25.19 -6.22 -15.92
C LYS A 89 -24.91 -5.48 -17.24
N LYS A 90 -23.70 -4.96 -17.43
CA LYS A 90 -23.33 -4.19 -18.64
C LYS A 90 -23.17 -5.09 -19.87
N PHE A 91 -22.68 -6.32 -19.70
CA PHE A 91 -22.41 -7.25 -20.80
C PHE A 91 -23.44 -8.38 -20.95
N HIS A 92 -24.31 -8.60 -19.96
CA HIS A 92 -25.35 -9.64 -19.97
C HIS A 92 -26.77 -9.09 -19.72
N ARG A 93 -27.03 -7.81 -20.00
CA ARG A 93 -28.42 -7.30 -20.09
C ARG A 93 -29.05 -7.83 -21.39
N LYS A 94 -30.08 -8.67 -21.28
CA LYS A 94 -31.05 -8.89 -22.36
C LYS A 94 -31.91 -7.65 -22.54
#